data_AF-A0A924U1R3-F1
#
_entry.id   AF-A0A924U1R3-F1
#
_cell.length_a   1.000
_cell.length_b   1.000
_cell.length_c   1.000
_cell.angle_alpha   90.00
_cell.angle_beta   90.00
_cell.angle_gamma   90.00
#
_symmetry.space_group_name_H-M   'P 1'
#
loop_
_entity.id
_entity.type
_entity.pdbx_description
1 polymer ?
#
loop_
_entity_poly.entity_id
_entity_poly.type
_entity_poly.pdbx_seq_one_letter_code
_entity_poly.pdbx_strand_id
1 'polypeptide(L)'
;GGVFADQARKAITHDYAQTAWVGKVTFEGGPAGRVNGVANGNANGVAYERFTRHGPAALLPLKEGGAGLVWCVPSDGDPVAELDDAQRVTVLNSIFHAAVGRIESVSALKRFPLGLNAERTLTDGRSVRIGNAAQTLHPVAGQGLNLGLRDAFELVQALSRNPDVNAVLRQLEWQRGPDRWAMIAATDFLARSFTWKLPGAGAARGLGIAALQALAPLKSALARQMMFGRR
;
A
#
# COMPACT_ATOMS: atom_id res chain seq x y z
N GLY A 1 -6.77 -14.38 10.02
CA GLY A 1 -6.44 -13.08 9.41
C GLY A 1 -6.14 -12.09 10.52
N GLY A 2 -5.33 -11.07 10.27
CA GLY A 2 -4.88 -10.12 11.30
C GLY A 2 -3.79 -9.18 10.79
N VAL A 3 -3.16 -8.40 11.66
CA VAL A 3 -1.94 -7.65 11.33
C VAL A 3 -0.73 -8.59 11.33
N PHE A 4 0.38 -8.23 10.68
CA PHE A 4 1.53 -9.13 10.49
C PHE A 4 2.00 -9.80 11.79
N ALA A 5 2.07 -9.05 12.90
CA ALA A 5 2.47 -9.57 14.21
C ALA A 5 1.55 -10.65 14.80
N ASP A 6 0.27 -10.65 14.42
CA ASP A 6 -0.73 -11.56 14.99
C ASP A 6 -0.98 -12.78 14.09
N GLN A 7 -0.32 -12.84 12.91
CA GLN A 7 -0.48 -13.96 11.99
C GLN A 7 0.50 -15.07 12.31
N ALA A 8 0.00 -16.31 12.39
CA ALA A 8 0.85 -17.49 12.32
C ALA A 8 1.77 -17.40 11.08
N ARG A 9 3.04 -17.82 11.23
CA ARG A 9 3.98 -17.86 10.11
C ARG A 9 3.43 -18.76 9.01
N LYS A 10 3.29 -18.22 7.80
CA LYS A 10 2.89 -18.96 6.61
C LYS A 10 4.13 -19.44 5.87
N ALA A 11 3.91 -20.17 4.78
CA ALA A 11 4.97 -20.77 3.97
C ALA A 11 6.04 -19.77 3.47
N ILE A 12 5.68 -18.50 3.29
CA ILE A 12 6.60 -17.43 2.91
C ILE A 12 6.45 -16.29 3.92
N THR A 13 7.56 -15.94 4.56
CA THR A 13 7.61 -14.86 5.55
C THR A 13 8.86 -14.02 5.31
N HIS A 14 8.68 -12.70 5.33
CA HIS A 14 9.78 -11.74 5.33
C HIS A 14 9.40 -10.57 6.24
N ASP A 15 10.28 -10.23 7.17
CA ASP A 15 10.13 -9.04 8.00
C ASP A 15 10.89 -7.88 7.32
N TYR A 16 10.19 -6.79 7.03
CA TYR A 16 10.82 -5.62 6.42
C TYR A 16 11.58 -4.76 7.44
N ALA A 17 11.52 -5.10 8.73
CA ALA A 17 12.03 -4.29 9.84
C ALA A 17 11.51 -2.85 9.77
N GLN A 18 10.24 -2.71 9.40
CA GLN A 18 9.55 -1.44 9.25
C GLN A 18 8.22 -1.45 9.99
N THR A 19 7.82 -0.27 10.44
CA THR A 19 6.54 -0.02 11.09
C THR A 19 5.79 1.06 10.31
N ALA A 20 4.52 0.81 10.02
CA ALA A 20 3.61 1.81 9.51
C ALA A 20 2.87 2.49 10.66
N TRP A 21 3.01 3.80 10.72
CA TRP A 21 2.15 4.67 11.51
C TRP A 21 0.94 5.04 10.67
N VAL A 22 -0.25 4.76 11.21
CA VAL A 22 -1.52 4.94 10.50
C VAL A 22 -2.45 5.81 11.32
N GLY A 23 -3.03 6.81 10.66
CA GLY A 23 -4.00 7.72 11.28
C GLY A 23 -4.66 8.61 10.24
N LYS A 24 -5.12 9.78 10.67
CA LYS A 24 -5.71 10.79 9.80
C LYS A 24 -4.97 12.12 9.96
N VAL A 25 -4.96 12.92 8.91
CA VAL A 25 -4.49 14.31 8.95
C VAL A 25 -5.59 15.25 8.48
N THR A 26 -5.59 16.46 9.04
CA THR A 26 -6.36 17.59 8.51
C THR A 26 -5.42 18.58 7.84
N PHE A 27 -6.00 19.44 7.00
CA PHE A 27 -5.26 20.47 6.28
C PHE A 27 -5.84 21.84 6.62
N GLU A 28 -4.97 22.85 6.63
CA GLU A 28 -5.39 24.23 6.85
C GLU A 28 -6.43 24.66 5.80
N GLY A 29 -7.45 25.41 6.24
CA GLY A 29 -8.55 25.86 5.39
C GLY A 29 -9.65 24.82 5.14
N GLY A 30 -9.56 23.63 5.74
CA GLY A 30 -10.62 22.61 5.71
C GLY A 30 -10.71 21.80 4.41
N PRO A 31 -11.79 21.02 4.22
CA PRO A 31 -11.95 20.08 3.10
C PRO A 31 -11.87 20.72 1.71
N ALA A 32 -12.25 22.00 1.62
CA ALA A 32 -12.21 22.84 0.41
C ALA A 32 -11.16 23.95 0.48
N GLY A 33 -10.28 23.92 1.49
CA GLY A 33 -9.30 24.97 1.75
C GLY A 33 -8.40 25.21 0.55
N ARG A 34 -8.22 26.48 0.18
CA ARG A 34 -7.14 26.91 -0.71
C ARG A 34 -6.05 27.52 0.14
N VAL A 35 -4.84 27.01 0.04
CA VAL A 35 -3.66 27.64 0.64
C VAL A 35 -2.87 28.27 -0.51
N ASN A 36 -2.68 29.59 -0.47
CA ASN A 36 -1.97 30.37 -1.50
C ASN A 36 -2.49 30.17 -2.94
N GLY A 37 -3.81 30.04 -3.12
CA GLY A 37 -4.44 29.85 -4.43
C GLY A 37 -4.33 28.42 -5.00
N VAL A 38 -3.64 27.51 -4.32
CA VAL A 38 -3.56 26.08 -4.66
C VAL A 38 -4.65 25.35 -3.89
N ALA A 39 -5.48 24.57 -4.59
CA ALA A 39 -6.46 23.71 -3.93
C ALA A 39 -5.75 22.69 -3.04
N ASN A 40 -6.24 22.51 -1.81
CA ASN A 40 -5.82 21.43 -0.92
C ASN A 40 -5.81 20.10 -1.70
N GLY A 41 -4.78 19.27 -1.54
CA GLY A 41 -4.58 18.04 -2.31
C GLY A 41 -5.75 17.05 -2.18
N ASN A 42 -6.56 17.18 -1.12
CA ASN A 42 -7.80 16.42 -0.95
C ASN A 42 -8.94 16.85 -1.91
N ALA A 43 -8.96 18.10 -2.39
CA ALA A 43 -10.08 18.66 -3.15
C ALA A 43 -10.33 17.96 -4.49
N ASN A 44 -9.31 17.28 -5.04
CA ASN A 44 -9.40 16.58 -6.34
C ASN A 44 -9.47 15.05 -6.20
N GLY A 45 -9.57 14.51 -4.99
CA GLY A 45 -9.57 13.05 -4.77
C GLY A 45 -8.25 12.38 -5.16
N VAL A 46 -7.13 13.10 -5.09
CA VAL A 46 -5.80 12.60 -5.47
C VAL A 46 -5.10 12.01 -4.24
N ALA A 47 -4.63 10.77 -4.37
CA ALA A 47 -3.72 10.18 -3.39
C ALA A 47 -2.27 10.56 -3.69
N TYR A 48 -1.51 10.89 -2.66
CA TYR A 48 -0.09 11.24 -2.77
C TYR A 48 0.75 10.18 -2.09
N GLU A 49 1.79 9.71 -2.76
CA GLU A 49 2.78 8.79 -2.19
C GLU A 49 4.18 9.40 -2.38
N ARG A 50 4.91 9.51 -1.27
CA ARG A 50 6.26 10.05 -1.21
C ARG A 50 7.20 8.96 -0.72
N PHE A 51 8.18 8.62 -1.55
CA PHE A 51 9.24 7.70 -1.16
C PHE A 51 10.33 8.45 -0.40
N THR A 52 10.54 8.09 0.86
CA THR A 52 11.61 8.64 1.71
C THR A 52 12.74 7.62 1.88
N ARG A 53 13.84 8.02 2.51
CA ARG A 53 14.93 7.09 2.88
C ARG A 53 14.50 5.96 3.83
N HIS A 54 13.38 6.17 4.53
CA HIS A 54 12.86 5.33 5.61
C HIS A 54 11.71 4.41 5.15
N GLY A 55 11.21 4.62 3.94
CA GLY A 55 10.01 3.97 3.42
C GLY A 55 9.02 4.97 2.82
N PRO A 56 7.90 4.50 2.26
CA PRO A 56 6.86 5.37 1.72
C PRO A 56 6.05 6.06 2.82
N ALA A 57 5.69 7.30 2.57
CA ALA A 57 4.65 8.04 3.27
C ALA A 57 3.52 8.34 2.27
N ALA A 58 2.28 7.98 2.61
CA ALA A 58 1.13 8.13 1.73
C ALA A 58 0.00 8.90 2.42
N LEU A 59 -0.69 9.71 1.63
CA LEU A 59 -1.89 10.45 1.99
C LEU A 59 -3.02 10.02 1.06
N LEU A 60 -4.07 9.46 1.64
CA LEU A 60 -5.25 8.98 0.92
C LEU A 60 -6.44 9.91 1.19
N PRO A 61 -7.01 10.55 0.17
CA PRO A 61 -8.08 11.54 0.34
C PRO A 61 -9.32 10.89 0.97
N LEU A 62 -9.93 11.60 1.93
CA LEU A 62 -11.16 11.17 2.59
C LEU A 62 -12.34 12.05 2.12
N LYS A 63 -13.49 11.40 1.91
CA LYS A 63 -14.73 12.06 1.43
C LYS A 63 -15.19 13.20 2.36
N GLU A 64 -14.95 13.07 3.65
CA GLU A 64 -15.37 14.03 4.68
C GLU A 64 -14.39 15.19 4.87
N GLY A 65 -13.27 15.20 4.13
CA GLY A 65 -12.15 16.10 4.36
C GLY A 65 -10.94 15.42 5.00
N GLY A 66 -9.78 16.04 4.84
CA GLY A 66 -8.52 15.48 5.32
C GLY A 66 -8.03 14.27 4.51
N ALA A 67 -7.05 13.55 5.06
CA ALA A 67 -6.51 12.36 4.42
C ALA A 67 -6.18 11.28 5.46
N GLY A 68 -6.32 10.01 5.06
CA GLY A 68 -5.70 8.90 5.76
C GLY A 68 -4.19 8.94 5.56
N LEU A 69 -3.43 8.83 6.65
CA LEU A 69 -1.98 8.79 6.65
C LEU A 69 -1.50 7.34 6.80
N VAL A 70 -0.55 6.96 5.96
CA VAL A 70 0.29 5.77 6.15
C VAL A 70 1.74 6.21 6.09
N TRP A 71 2.46 6.14 7.20
CA TRP A 71 3.84 6.61 7.30
C TRP A 71 4.77 5.47 7.73
N CYS A 72 5.55 4.96 6.78
CA CYS A 72 6.48 3.86 7.02
C CYS A 72 7.83 4.39 7.53
N VAL A 73 8.31 3.81 8.62
CA VAL A 73 9.60 4.09 9.25
C VAL A 73 10.30 2.78 9.63
N PRO A 74 11.63 2.77 9.84
CA PRO A 74 12.32 1.64 10.43
C PRO A 74 11.74 1.29 11.80
N SER A 75 11.63 -0.01 12.10
CA SER A 75 11.21 -0.50 13.42
C SER A 75 12.30 -0.29 14.47
N ASP A 76 13.57 -0.39 14.07
CA ASP A 76 14.72 -0.06 14.91
C ASP A 76 15.10 1.42 14.73
N GLY A 77 15.18 2.16 15.83
CA GLY A 77 15.45 3.59 15.83
C GLY A 77 14.35 4.42 15.15
N ASP A 78 13.08 4.11 15.42
CA ASP A 78 11.91 4.84 14.91
C ASP A 78 12.07 6.36 15.19
N PRO A 79 12.31 7.19 14.16
CA PRO A 79 12.63 8.60 14.34
C PRO A 79 11.42 9.46 14.73
N VAL A 80 10.22 8.87 14.79
CA VAL A 80 8.95 9.60 14.98
C VAL A 80 8.18 9.14 16.21
N ALA A 81 8.67 8.10 16.90
CA ALA A 81 8.05 7.53 18.09
C ALA A 81 7.93 8.52 19.24
N GLU A 82 9.01 9.23 19.53
CA GLU A 82 9.10 10.19 20.64
C GLU A 82 8.63 11.60 20.28
N LEU A 83 8.23 11.83 19.02
CA LEU A 83 7.74 13.13 18.59
C LEU A 83 6.32 13.37 19.08
N ASP A 84 6.04 14.60 19.52
CA ASP A 84 4.67 15.06 19.73
C ASP A 84 3.94 15.33 18.40
N ASP A 85 2.63 15.61 18.47
CA ASP A 85 1.83 15.81 17.27
C ASP A 85 2.24 17.05 16.46
N ALA A 86 2.68 18.13 17.11
CA ALA A 86 3.15 19.34 16.42
C ALA A 86 4.47 19.10 15.68
N GLN A 87 5.38 18.36 16.30
CA GLN A 87 6.64 17.92 15.69
C GLN A 87 6.36 16.96 14.52
N ARG A 88 5.45 16.00 14.66
CA ARG A 88 5.03 15.11 13.57
C ARG A 88 4.45 15.90 12.40
N VAL A 89 3.58 16.88 12.65
CA VAL A 89 3.03 17.76 11.60
C VAL A 89 4.14 18.52 10.88
N THR A 90 5.14 19.01 11.61
CA THR A 90 6.30 19.70 11.02
C THR A 90 7.10 18.77 10.12
N VAL A 91 7.39 17.56 10.57
CA VAL A 91 8.10 16.55 9.77
C VAL A 91 7.29 16.17 8.53
N LEU A 92 5.99 15.92 8.65
CA LEU A 92 5.14 15.57 7.52
C LEU A 92 5.11 16.69 6.46
N ASN A 93 4.97 17.95 6.89
CA ASN A 93 5.03 19.11 5.98
C ASN A 93 6.41 19.29 5.31
N SER A 94 7.49 18.76 5.90
CA SER A 94 8.82 18.76 5.27
C SER A 94 9.02 17.63 4.24
N ILE A 95 8.29 16.52 4.40
CA ILE A 95 8.40 15.33 3.55
C ILE A 95 7.52 15.47 2.30
N PHE A 96 6.30 15.96 2.47
CA PHE A 96 5.34 16.12 1.38
C PHE A 96 5.55 17.42 0.62
N HIS A 97 5.25 17.40 -0.69
CA HIS A 97 5.34 18.58 -1.54
C HIS A 97 4.22 19.58 -1.20
N ALA A 98 4.49 20.88 -1.34
CA ALA A 98 3.52 21.93 -1.03
C ALA A 98 2.17 21.80 -1.78
N ALA A 99 2.17 21.13 -2.94
CA ALA A 99 0.95 20.84 -3.71
C ALA A 99 -0.08 19.94 -2.99
N VAL A 100 0.31 19.26 -1.91
CA VAL A 100 -0.61 18.50 -1.05
C VAL A 100 -1.46 19.42 -0.17
N GLY A 101 -1.01 20.65 0.07
CA GLY A 101 -1.56 21.54 1.09
C GLY A 101 -0.81 21.43 2.42
N ARG A 102 -1.02 22.42 3.29
CA ARG A 102 -0.39 22.49 4.61
C ARG A 102 -1.15 21.57 5.56
N ILE A 103 -0.46 20.56 6.10
CA ILE A 103 -1.03 19.69 7.14
C ILE A 103 -1.12 20.50 8.43
N GLU A 104 -2.30 20.53 9.03
CA GLU A 104 -2.61 21.30 10.24
C GLU A 104 -2.54 20.44 11.49
N SER A 105 -3.14 19.24 11.44
CA SER A 105 -3.18 18.34 12.58
C SER A 105 -3.06 16.88 12.15
N VAL A 106 -2.68 16.04 13.11
CA VAL A 106 -2.62 14.58 12.97
C VAL A 106 -3.43 13.95 14.11
N SER A 107 -4.20 12.91 13.81
CA SER A 107 -4.91 12.14 14.84
C SER A 107 -3.94 11.26 15.63
N ALA A 108 -4.42 10.67 16.73
CA ALA A 108 -3.71 9.57 17.37
C ALA A 108 -3.33 8.49 16.34
N LEU A 109 -2.03 8.17 16.28
CA LEU A 109 -1.47 7.26 15.30
C LEU A 109 -1.36 5.85 15.88
N LYS A 110 -1.73 4.85 15.08
CA LYS A 110 -1.57 3.43 15.41
C LYS A 110 -0.33 2.87 14.70
N ARG A 111 0.39 1.97 15.35
CA ARG A 111 1.60 1.33 14.80
C ARG A 111 1.27 -0.08 14.32
N PHE A 112 1.71 -0.41 13.11
CA PHE A 112 1.55 -1.71 12.52
C PHE A 112 2.89 -2.21 11.96
N PRO A 113 3.45 -3.32 12.47
CA PRO A 113 4.66 -3.89 11.90
C PRO A 113 4.39 -4.38 10.47
N LEU A 114 5.34 -4.12 9.58
CA LEU A 114 5.24 -4.42 8.16
C LEU A 114 6.04 -5.68 7.84
N GLY A 115 5.36 -6.64 7.26
CA GLY A 115 5.99 -7.86 6.79
C GLY A 115 5.21 -8.52 5.67
N LEU A 116 5.91 -9.33 4.89
CA LEU A 116 5.34 -10.26 3.96
C LEU A 116 4.96 -11.53 4.71
N ASN A 117 3.71 -11.96 4.62
CA ASN A 117 3.30 -13.27 5.09
C ASN A 117 2.31 -13.87 4.11
N ALA A 118 2.70 -14.90 3.35
CA ALA A 118 1.91 -15.43 2.24
C ALA A 118 1.84 -16.97 2.28
N GLU A 119 0.64 -17.49 2.06
CA GLU A 119 0.44 -18.93 1.90
C GLU A 119 0.91 -19.41 0.52
N ARG A 120 1.38 -20.66 0.43
CA ARG A 120 1.67 -21.29 -0.87
C ARG A 120 0.40 -21.63 -1.64
N THR A 121 -0.60 -22.16 -0.95
CA THR A 121 -1.90 -22.54 -1.52
C THR A 121 -3.00 -21.65 -0.95
N LEU A 122 -3.93 -21.25 -1.82
CA LEU A 122 -5.08 -20.42 -1.43
C LEU A 122 -6.26 -21.27 -0.93
N THR A 123 -6.24 -22.55 -1.24
CA THR A 123 -7.33 -23.50 -1.06
C THR A 123 -6.87 -24.66 -0.18
N ASP A 124 -7.80 -25.20 0.60
CA ASP A 124 -7.63 -26.41 1.38
C ASP A 124 -8.99 -27.13 1.45
N GLY A 125 -9.14 -28.19 0.64
CA GLY A 125 -10.43 -28.83 0.42
C GLY A 125 -11.49 -27.84 -0.10
N ARG A 126 -12.54 -27.63 0.70
CA ARG A 126 -13.63 -26.67 0.42
C ARG A 126 -13.44 -25.30 1.07
N SER A 127 -12.28 -25.05 1.66
CA SER A 127 -11.92 -23.76 2.24
C SER A 127 -11.05 -22.96 1.28
N VAL A 128 -11.26 -21.64 1.26
CA VAL A 128 -10.45 -20.71 0.48
C VAL A 128 -10.07 -19.52 1.34
N ARG A 129 -8.80 -19.09 1.24
CA ARG A 129 -8.23 -17.95 1.95
C ARG A 129 -8.19 -16.76 0.98
N ILE A 130 -8.65 -15.60 1.44
CA ILE A 130 -8.75 -14.38 0.63
C ILE A 130 -8.18 -13.18 1.41
N GLY A 131 -7.59 -12.21 0.70
CA GLY A 131 -7.04 -10.98 1.28
C GLY A 131 -5.97 -11.29 2.32
N ASN A 132 -6.03 -10.64 3.49
CA ASN A 132 -5.05 -10.85 4.57
C ASN A 132 -5.00 -12.30 5.10
N ALA A 133 -6.08 -13.07 4.93
CA ALA A 133 -6.06 -14.50 5.25
C ALA A 133 -5.15 -15.28 4.28
N ALA A 134 -5.08 -14.90 3.01
CA ALA A 134 -4.17 -15.46 2.02
C ALA A 134 -2.76 -14.87 2.15
N GLN A 135 -2.66 -13.54 2.25
CA GLN A 135 -1.40 -12.82 2.21
C GLN A 135 -1.44 -11.45 2.88
N THR A 136 -0.37 -11.13 3.58
CA THR A 136 -0.07 -9.78 4.05
C THR A 136 1.09 -9.27 3.23
N LEU A 137 0.91 -8.12 2.59
CA LEU A 137 1.90 -7.48 1.71
C LEU A 137 2.35 -6.16 2.32
N HIS A 138 3.50 -5.64 1.89
CA HIS A 138 3.89 -4.27 2.22
C HIS A 138 2.80 -3.31 1.72
N PRO A 139 2.37 -2.30 2.50
CA PRO A 139 1.29 -1.37 2.14
C PRO A 139 1.58 -0.44 0.97
N VAL A 140 2.65 -0.66 0.19
CA VAL A 140 2.96 0.17 -0.98
C VAL A 140 1.74 0.19 -1.90
N ALA A 141 1.29 1.38 -2.28
CA ALA A 141 0.11 1.60 -3.12
C ALA A 141 -1.23 1.03 -2.60
N GLY A 142 -1.35 0.66 -1.32
CA GLY A 142 -2.64 0.28 -0.70
C GLY A 142 -3.35 -0.94 -1.33
N GLN A 143 -2.60 -1.89 -1.90
CA GLN A 143 -3.15 -2.93 -2.77
C GLN A 143 -3.87 -4.07 -2.04
N GLY A 144 -3.64 -4.28 -0.73
CA GLY A 144 -4.13 -5.46 0.00
C GLY A 144 -5.65 -5.62 0.01
N LEU A 145 -6.39 -4.52 0.21
CA LEU A 145 -7.86 -4.53 0.21
C LEU A 145 -8.42 -4.79 -1.19
N ASN A 146 -7.92 -4.09 -2.20
CA ASN A 146 -8.38 -4.23 -3.58
C ASN A 146 -8.19 -5.67 -4.08
N LEU A 147 -7.06 -6.28 -3.72
CA LEU A 147 -6.77 -7.66 -4.05
C LEU A 147 -7.76 -8.62 -3.37
N GLY A 148 -8.02 -8.45 -2.07
CA GLY A 148 -9.02 -9.27 -1.37
C GLY A 148 -10.46 -9.11 -1.89
N LEU A 149 -10.88 -7.90 -2.24
CA LEU A 149 -12.20 -7.65 -2.81
C LEU A 149 -12.36 -8.26 -4.20
N ARG A 150 -11.35 -8.09 -5.05
CA ARG A 150 -11.30 -8.72 -6.36
C ARG A 150 -11.33 -10.24 -6.24
N ASP A 151 -10.55 -10.76 -5.29
CA ASP A 151 -10.47 -12.18 -5.03
C ASP A 151 -11.85 -12.77 -4.72
N ALA A 152 -12.61 -12.10 -3.86
CA ALA A 152 -13.97 -12.46 -3.48
C ALA A 152 -14.96 -12.32 -4.64
N PHE A 153 -14.89 -11.23 -5.41
CA PHE A 153 -15.79 -10.98 -6.54
C PHE A 153 -15.68 -12.08 -7.61
N GLU A 154 -14.46 -12.43 -7.99
CA GLU A 154 -14.21 -13.49 -8.96
C GLU A 154 -14.62 -14.88 -8.43
N LEU A 155 -14.42 -15.17 -7.13
CA LEU A 155 -14.92 -16.41 -6.52
C LEU A 155 -16.44 -16.51 -6.61
N VAL A 156 -17.16 -15.44 -6.26
CA VAL A 156 -18.63 -15.39 -6.34
C VAL A 156 -19.10 -15.59 -7.78
N GLN A 157 -18.44 -14.95 -8.76
CA GLN A 157 -18.78 -15.15 -10.18
C GLN A 157 -18.50 -16.56 -10.70
N ALA A 158 -17.45 -17.21 -10.22
CA ALA A 158 -17.14 -18.58 -10.63
C ALA A 158 -18.16 -19.57 -10.04
N LEU A 159 -18.50 -19.41 -8.75
CA LEU A 159 -19.51 -20.23 -8.07
C LEU A 159 -20.92 -20.03 -8.63
N SER A 160 -21.27 -18.84 -9.13
CA SER A 160 -22.58 -18.60 -9.73
C SER A 160 -22.77 -19.30 -11.09
N ARG A 161 -21.66 -19.63 -11.78
CA ARG A 161 -21.68 -20.29 -13.09
C ARG A 161 -21.45 -21.79 -13.02
N ASN A 162 -20.81 -22.27 -11.95
CA ASN A 162 -20.52 -23.69 -11.76
C ASN A 162 -20.78 -24.11 -10.32
N PRO A 163 -21.76 -25.01 -10.07
CA PRO A 163 -22.08 -25.48 -8.73
C PRO A 163 -21.04 -26.46 -8.16
N ASP A 164 -20.12 -27.00 -8.97
CA ASP A 164 -19.01 -27.81 -8.48
C ASP A 164 -17.94 -26.93 -7.82
N VAL A 165 -18.10 -26.76 -6.50
CA VAL A 165 -17.17 -26.01 -5.64
C VAL A 165 -15.72 -26.49 -5.81
N ASN A 166 -15.48 -27.79 -5.92
CA ASN A 166 -14.11 -28.31 -6.01
C ASN A 166 -13.45 -27.93 -7.35
N ALA A 167 -14.21 -27.97 -8.44
CA ALA A 167 -13.73 -27.53 -9.75
C ALA A 167 -13.43 -26.02 -9.75
N VAL A 168 -14.31 -25.21 -9.17
CA VAL A 168 -14.13 -23.75 -9.05
C VAL A 168 -12.88 -23.40 -8.23
N LEU A 169 -12.69 -24.05 -7.09
CA LEU A 169 -11.52 -23.79 -6.22
C LEU A 169 -10.20 -24.19 -6.91
N ARG A 170 -10.16 -25.32 -7.61
CA ARG A 170 -8.98 -25.71 -8.41
C ARG A 170 -8.67 -24.72 -9.52
N GLN A 171 -9.70 -24.22 -10.20
CA GLN A 171 -9.53 -23.23 -11.26
C GLN A 171 -8.98 -21.91 -10.71
N LEU A 172 -9.47 -21.44 -9.56
CA LEU A 172 -8.98 -20.24 -8.90
C LEU A 172 -7.50 -20.35 -8.50
N GLU A 173 -7.12 -21.51 -7.95
CA GLU A 173 -5.72 -21.77 -7.57
C GLU A 173 -4.78 -21.75 -8.79
N TRP A 174 -5.19 -22.38 -9.89
CA TRP A 174 -4.43 -22.40 -11.16
C TRP A 174 -4.32 -21.03 -11.83
N GLN A 175 -5.42 -20.28 -11.91
CA GLN A 175 -5.43 -18.98 -12.58
C GLN A 175 -4.63 -17.92 -11.81
N ARG A 176 -4.59 -18.00 -10.47
CA ARG A 176 -3.99 -16.94 -9.65
C ARG A 176 -2.59 -17.21 -9.16
N GLY A 177 -2.10 -18.45 -9.24
CA GLY A 177 -0.71 -18.76 -8.89
C GLY A 177 0.29 -17.80 -9.56
N PRO A 178 0.34 -17.71 -10.90
CA PRO A 178 1.33 -16.91 -11.61
C PRO A 178 1.23 -15.40 -11.34
N ASP A 179 0.01 -14.84 -11.40
CA ASP A 179 -0.22 -13.40 -11.20
C ASP A 179 0.07 -12.94 -9.76
N ARG A 180 -0.26 -13.78 -8.78
CA ARG A 180 0.03 -13.53 -7.37
C ARG A 180 1.53 -13.56 -7.11
N TRP A 181 2.25 -14.54 -7.66
CA TRP A 181 3.71 -14.61 -7.54
C TRP A 181 4.40 -13.42 -8.20
N ALA A 182 3.90 -12.97 -9.37
CA ALA A 182 4.40 -11.76 -10.01
C ALA A 182 4.19 -10.51 -9.15
N MET A 183 3.01 -10.36 -8.52
CA MET A 183 2.71 -9.22 -7.65
C MET A 183 3.53 -9.26 -6.34
N ILE A 184 3.65 -10.44 -5.70
CA ILE A 184 4.50 -10.64 -4.52
C ILE A 184 5.95 -10.30 -4.87
N ALA A 185 6.48 -10.82 -5.98
CA ALA A 185 7.84 -10.55 -6.40
C ALA A 185 8.05 -9.06 -6.72
N ALA A 186 7.09 -8.40 -7.36
CA ALA A 186 7.20 -6.98 -7.69
C ALA A 186 7.16 -6.10 -6.42
N THR A 187 6.25 -6.38 -5.48
CA THR A 187 6.14 -5.63 -4.22
C THR A 187 7.32 -5.89 -3.28
N ASP A 188 7.80 -7.13 -3.20
CA ASP A 188 9.02 -7.49 -2.46
C ASP A 188 10.26 -6.83 -3.07
N PHE A 189 10.43 -6.90 -4.39
CA PHE A 189 11.53 -6.22 -5.08
C PHE A 189 11.48 -4.71 -4.84
N LEU A 190 10.30 -4.10 -4.93
CA LEU A 190 10.13 -2.67 -4.70
C LEU A 190 10.46 -2.30 -3.25
N ALA A 191 9.93 -3.04 -2.26
CA ALA A 191 10.22 -2.84 -0.85
C ALA A 191 11.72 -3.00 -0.54
N ARG A 192 12.35 -4.07 -1.02
CA ARG A 192 13.79 -4.32 -0.87
C ARG A 192 14.64 -3.29 -1.59
N SER A 193 14.19 -2.80 -2.74
CA SER A 193 14.89 -1.74 -3.45
C SER A 193 15.04 -0.52 -2.55
N PHE A 194 14.10 -0.23 -1.64
CA PHE A 194 14.17 0.90 -0.70
C PHE A 194 15.14 0.69 0.46
N THR A 195 15.41 -0.56 0.87
CA THR A 195 16.36 -0.86 1.94
C THR A 195 17.82 -0.91 1.46
N TRP A 196 18.06 -0.87 0.14
CA TRP A 196 19.41 -0.81 -0.41
C TRP A 196 20.11 0.52 -0.07
N LYS A 197 21.10 0.43 0.83
CA LYS A 197 22.01 1.52 1.22
C LYS A 197 23.18 1.66 0.23
N LEU A 198 22.91 1.58 -1.08
CA LEU A 198 23.93 1.82 -2.11
C LEU A 198 23.97 3.32 -2.44
N PRO A 199 25.16 3.94 -2.53
CA PRO A 199 25.28 5.32 -3.01
C PRO A 199 24.69 5.42 -4.42
N GLY A 200 23.79 6.39 -4.63
CA GLY A 200 23.10 6.57 -5.91
C GLY A 200 21.80 5.77 -6.11
N ALA A 201 21.43 4.86 -5.19
CA ALA A 201 20.17 4.11 -5.30
C ALA A 201 18.93 5.01 -5.34
N GLY A 202 18.95 6.14 -4.61
CA GLY A 202 17.89 7.14 -4.67
C GLY A 202 17.75 7.79 -6.05
N ALA A 203 18.87 8.09 -6.71
CA ALA A 203 18.90 8.66 -8.05
C ALA A 203 18.42 7.64 -9.10
N ALA A 204 18.83 6.37 -8.98
CA ALA A 204 18.35 5.29 -9.84
C ALA A 204 16.83 5.07 -9.70
N ARG A 205 16.28 5.12 -8.48
CA ARG A 205 14.81 5.06 -8.26
C ARG A 205 14.11 6.27 -8.87
N GLY A 206 14.66 7.47 -8.69
CA GLY A 206 14.15 8.70 -9.30
C GLY A 206 14.12 8.64 -10.83
N LEU A 207 15.21 8.15 -11.44
CA LEU A 207 15.31 7.93 -12.89
C LEU A 207 14.35 6.84 -13.38
N GLY A 208 14.18 5.76 -12.62
CA GLY A 208 13.21 4.72 -12.93
C GLY A 208 11.77 5.24 -12.95
N ILE A 209 11.38 6.03 -11.93
CA ILE A 209 10.07 6.67 -11.88
C ILE A 209 9.92 7.71 -12.99
N ALA A 210 10.95 8.52 -13.27
CA ALA A 210 10.92 9.52 -14.33
C ALA A 210 10.79 8.87 -15.73
N ALA A 211 11.52 7.79 -15.99
CA ALA A 211 11.41 7.00 -17.21
C ALA A 211 10.01 6.39 -17.34
N LEU A 212 9.44 5.89 -16.23
CA LEU A 212 8.07 5.38 -16.20
C LEU A 212 7.03 6.47 -16.48
N GLN A 213 7.26 7.70 -16.00
CA GLN A 213 6.41 8.85 -16.27
C GLN A 213 6.50 9.31 -17.73
N ALA A 214 7.67 9.21 -18.36
CA ALA A 214 7.87 9.54 -19.77
C ALA A 214 7.19 8.53 -20.72
N LEU A 215 7.02 7.27 -20.29
CA LEU A 215 6.37 6.21 -21.06
C LEU A 215 4.87 6.14 -20.72
N ALA A 216 4.08 7.09 -21.23
CA ALA A 216 2.62 7.15 -21.07
C ALA A 216 1.85 5.82 -21.31
N PRO A 217 2.16 4.99 -22.33
CA PRO A 217 1.48 3.70 -22.50
C PRO A 217 1.83 2.70 -21.39
N LEU A 218 3.06 2.72 -20.87
CA LEU A 218 3.50 1.83 -19.79
C LEU A 218 2.85 2.22 -18.45
N LYS A 219 2.73 3.52 -18.16
CA LYS A 219 1.96 4.04 -17.02
C LYS A 219 0.50 3.57 -17.06
N SER A 220 -0.12 3.64 -18.24
CA SER A 220 -1.51 3.24 -18.45
C SER A 220 -1.71 1.72 -18.38
N ALA A 221 -0.73 0.94 -18.80
CA ALA A 221 -0.71 -0.50 -18.65
C ALA A 221 -0.55 -0.92 -17.18
N LEU A 222 0.39 -0.30 -16.45
CA LEU A 222 0.58 -0.55 -15.01
C LEU A 222 -0.63 -0.14 -14.18
N ALA A 223 -1.21 1.04 -14.44
CA ALA A 223 -2.42 1.47 -13.74
C ALA A 223 -3.59 0.49 -13.99
N ARG A 224 -3.78 0.04 -15.24
CA ARG A 224 -4.78 -1.00 -15.55
C ARG A 224 -4.47 -2.32 -14.89
N GLN A 225 -3.21 -2.75 -14.83
CA GLN A 225 -2.81 -3.97 -14.16
C GLN A 225 -3.01 -3.89 -12.64
N MET A 226 -2.76 -2.73 -12.02
CA MET A 226 -3.03 -2.50 -10.59
C MET A 226 -4.53 -2.42 -10.29
N MET A 227 -5.33 -1.83 -11.18
CA MET A 227 -6.78 -1.73 -10.99
C MET A 227 -7.55 -3.02 -11.34
N PHE A 228 -7.09 -3.77 -12.35
CA PHE A 228 -7.87 -4.86 -12.97
C PHE A 228 -7.10 -6.19 -13.13
N GLY A 229 -5.79 -6.24 -12.83
CA GLY A 229 -4.92 -7.41 -13.10
C GLY A 229 -4.61 -7.67 -14.56
N ARG A 230 -3.84 -8.73 -14.82
CA ARG A 230 -3.80 -9.32 -16.17
C ARG A 230 -5.13 -10.04 -16.39
N ARG A 231 -5.75 -9.77 -17.53
CA ARG A 231 -6.88 -10.54 -18.06
C ARG A 231 -6.35 -11.75 -18.81
#